data_AF-A0A6N7G9V0-F1
#
_entry.id   AF-A0A6N7G9V0-F1
#
_cell.length_a   1.000
_cell.length_b   1.000
_cell.length_c   1.000
_cell.angle_alpha   90.00
_cell.angle_beta   90.00
_cell.angle_gamma   90.00
#
_symmetry.space_group_name_H-M   'P 1'
#
loop_
_entity.id
_entity.type
_entity.pdbx_description
1 polymer ?
#
loop_
_entity_poly.entity_id
_entity_poly.type
_entity_poly.pdbx_seq_one_letter_code
_entity_poly.pdbx_strand_id
1 'polypeptide(L)'
;MSDTTRPAPGELSEEQAREYASKLRSAPVEQVVTEVLSSLLNLAQVKLGRRDARLLIDLTGLLVGHARPYLPDDVTDQLDQVLPQLRLAQVQAENAATGGGPEPNDLTEVPRPPAGTGERVAPEPAAPGPAPVPPPTASRLWVPGRDF
;
A
#
# COMPACT_ATOMS: atom_id res chain seq x y z
N MET A 1 31.57 -29.01 36.83
CA MET A 1 31.88 -27.97 35.83
C MET A 1 30.54 -27.52 35.27
N SER A 2 30.04 -26.38 35.73
CA SER A 2 28.70 -25.89 35.37
C SER A 2 28.73 -25.32 33.96
N ASP A 3 27.94 -25.92 33.09
CA ASP A 3 27.76 -25.52 31.71
C ASP A 3 26.94 -24.22 31.66
N THR A 4 27.60 -23.10 31.35
CA THR A 4 26.93 -21.81 31.13
C THR A 4 26.47 -21.79 29.67
N THR A 5 25.27 -22.32 29.41
CA THR A 5 24.60 -22.13 28.12
C THR A 5 24.25 -20.64 27.99
N ARG A 6 25.04 -19.93 27.17
CA ARG A 6 24.74 -18.57 26.75
C ARG A 6 23.51 -18.63 25.82
N PRO A 7 22.40 -17.92 26.12
CA PRO A 7 21.25 -17.92 25.23
C PRO A 7 21.64 -17.37 23.85
N ALA A 8 21.12 -17.99 22.80
CA ALA A 8 21.37 -17.61 21.41
C ALA A 8 20.76 -16.22 21.12
N PRO A 9 21.38 -15.42 20.22
CA PRO A 9 20.84 -14.12 19.84
C PRO A 9 19.56 -14.32 19.02
N GLY A 10 18.39 -14.08 19.63
CA GLY A 10 17.10 -14.14 18.94
C GLY A 10 15.94 -14.67 19.78
N GLU A 11 16.21 -15.31 20.92
CA GLU A 11 15.15 -15.70 21.84
C GLU A 11 14.82 -14.52 22.75
N LEU A 12 13.79 -13.75 22.38
CA LEU A 12 13.08 -12.94 23.37
C LEU A 12 12.72 -13.89 24.52
N SER A 13 13.21 -13.59 25.73
CA SER A 13 12.83 -14.41 26.87
C SER A 13 11.30 -14.35 27.02
N GLU A 14 10.70 -15.42 27.51
CA GLU A 14 9.24 -15.47 27.71
C GLU A 14 8.76 -14.28 28.57
N GLU A 15 9.59 -13.84 29.51
CA GLU A 15 9.37 -12.66 30.33
C GLU A 15 9.36 -11.36 29.50
N GLN A 16 10.32 -11.16 28.60
CA GLN A 16 10.37 -10.00 27.69
C GLN A 16 9.16 -9.97 26.75
N ALA A 17 8.74 -11.13 26.24
CA ALA A 17 7.57 -11.23 25.37
C ALA A 17 6.28 -10.86 26.13
N ARG A 18 6.13 -11.31 27.38
CA ARG A 18 5.00 -10.94 28.25
C ARG A 18 5.01 -9.44 28.58
N GLU A 19 6.17 -8.87 28.88
CA GLU A 19 6.30 -7.44 29.15
C GLU A 19 5.95 -6.60 27.92
N TYR A 20 6.45 -6.98 26.74
CA TYR A 20 6.12 -6.32 25.47
C TYR A 20 4.61 -6.42 25.16
N ALA A 21 4.00 -7.59 25.33
CA ALA A 21 2.56 -7.75 25.15
C ALA A 21 1.73 -6.91 26.13
N SER A 22 2.20 -6.76 27.38
CA SER A 22 1.58 -5.89 28.38
C SER A 22 1.62 -4.42 27.93
N LYS A 23 2.78 -3.95 27.44
CA LYS A 23 2.95 -2.60 26.89
C LYS A 23 2.05 -2.33 25.70
N LEU A 24 1.95 -3.27 24.76
CA LEU A 24 1.06 -3.13 23.61
C LEU A 24 -0.42 -3.06 24.00
N ARG A 25 -0.84 -3.81 25.03
CA ARG A 25 -2.22 -3.77 25.52
C ARG A 25 -2.60 -2.47 26.20
N SER A 26 -1.65 -1.76 26.79
CA SER A 26 -1.88 -0.49 27.46
C SER A 26 -1.64 0.73 26.57
N ALA A 27 -1.04 0.55 25.39
CA ALA A 27 -0.75 1.63 24.46
C ALA A 27 -2.03 2.19 23.81
N PRO A 28 -2.10 3.51 23.55
CA PRO A 28 -3.14 4.09 22.69
C PRO A 28 -3.11 3.45 21.30
N VAL A 29 -4.28 3.17 20.74
CA VAL A 29 -4.37 2.50 19.43
C VAL A 29 -3.77 3.35 18.33
N GLU A 30 -3.90 4.68 18.42
CA GLU A 30 -3.36 5.65 17.48
C GLU A 30 -1.83 5.57 17.43
N GLN A 31 -1.19 5.37 18.58
CA GLN A 31 0.26 5.20 18.67
C GLN A 31 0.69 3.90 17.97
N VAL A 32 -0.01 2.79 18.24
CA VAL A 32 0.31 1.48 17.62
C VAL A 32 0.13 1.54 16.10
N VAL A 33 -0.97 2.13 15.63
CA VAL A 33 -1.22 2.29 14.19
C VAL A 33 -0.15 3.16 13.54
N THR A 34 0.23 4.28 14.17
CA THR A 34 1.29 5.17 13.66
C THR A 34 2.64 4.47 13.57
N GLU A 35 3.00 3.65 14.55
CA GLU A 35 4.24 2.87 14.55
C GLU A 35 4.26 1.82 13.43
N VAL A 36 3.13 1.12 13.23
CA VAL A 36 2.97 0.15 12.15
C VAL A 36 3.09 0.83 10.78
N LEU A 37 2.39 1.95 10.57
CA LEU A 37 2.44 2.71 9.32
C LEU A 37 3.86 3.22 9.04
N SER A 38 4.52 3.78 10.05
CA SER A 38 5.91 4.25 9.94
C SER A 38 6.87 3.13 9.57
N SER A 39 6.70 1.96 10.17
CA SER A 39 7.51 0.77 9.88
C SER A 39 7.32 0.30 8.43
N LEU A 40 6.06 0.24 7.95
CA LEU A 40 5.76 -0.13 6.58
C LEU A 40 6.35 0.85 5.56
N LEU A 41 6.24 2.15 5.82
CA LEU A 41 6.81 3.20 4.97
C LEU A 41 8.34 3.11 4.88
N ASN A 42 9.01 2.91 6.03
CA ASN A 42 10.45 2.73 6.07
C ASN A 42 10.89 1.47 5.29
N LEU A 43 10.19 0.36 5.46
CA LEU A 43 10.47 -0.87 4.72
C LEU A 43 10.23 -0.70 3.22
N ALA A 44 9.19 0.02 2.83
CA ALA A 44 8.91 0.34 1.42
C ALA A 44 10.04 1.16 0.80
N GLN A 45 10.54 2.17 1.52
CA GLN A 45 11.66 3.01 1.08
C GLN A 45 12.94 2.19 0.83
N VAL A 46 13.28 1.31 1.77
CA VAL A 46 14.48 0.45 1.66
C VAL A 46 14.37 -0.54 0.48
N LYS A 47 13.15 -0.93 0.12
CA LYS A 47 12.88 -1.92 -0.94
C LYS A 47 12.49 -1.29 -2.28
N LEU A 48 12.65 0.02 -2.47
CA LEU A 48 12.26 0.69 -3.70
C LEU A 48 12.87 0.02 -4.94
N GLY A 49 12.06 -0.14 -5.99
CA GLY A 49 12.42 -0.85 -7.21
C GLY A 49 12.12 -2.35 -7.18
N ARG A 50 11.83 -2.91 -6.00
CA ARG A 50 11.46 -4.33 -5.81
C ARG A 50 9.95 -4.51 -5.76
N ARG A 51 9.47 -5.72 -6.06
CA ARG A 51 8.03 -6.04 -6.00
C ARG A 51 7.50 -6.00 -4.57
N ASP A 52 8.34 -6.33 -3.59
CA ASP A 52 8.03 -6.18 -2.16
C ASP A 52 7.58 -4.75 -1.82
N ALA A 53 8.26 -3.72 -2.35
CA ALA A 53 7.93 -2.33 -2.05
C ALA A 53 6.56 -1.94 -2.59
N ARG A 54 6.15 -2.45 -3.77
CA ARG A 54 4.78 -2.25 -4.27
C ARG A 54 3.74 -2.75 -3.26
N LEU A 55 3.92 -3.98 -2.75
CA LEU A 55 3.01 -4.55 -1.76
C LEU A 55 2.96 -3.72 -0.48
N LEU A 56 4.11 -3.28 0.03
CA LEU A 56 4.19 -2.49 1.26
C LEU A 56 3.52 -1.11 1.09
N ILE A 57 3.70 -0.46 -0.06
CA ILE A 57 3.05 0.81 -0.38
C ILE A 57 1.52 0.62 -0.48
N ASP A 58 1.07 -0.42 -1.15
CA ASP A 58 -0.36 -0.72 -1.31
C ASP A 58 -1.03 -1.09 0.03
N LEU A 59 -0.37 -1.92 0.84
CA LEU A 59 -0.83 -2.27 2.18
C LEU A 59 -0.92 -1.03 3.07
N THR A 60 0.08 -0.14 3.00
CA THR A 60 0.03 1.13 3.74
C THR A 60 -1.17 1.96 3.28
N GLY A 61 -1.39 2.09 1.98
CA GLY A 61 -2.56 2.80 1.44
C GLY A 61 -3.90 2.24 1.92
N LEU A 62 -4.03 0.91 2.00
CA LEU A 62 -5.22 0.25 2.55
C LEU A 62 -5.42 0.56 4.03
N LEU A 63 -4.37 0.43 4.83
CA LEU A 63 -4.42 0.71 6.26
C LEU A 63 -4.77 2.17 6.53
N VAL A 64 -4.15 3.10 5.82
CA VAL A 64 -4.47 4.54 5.93
C VAL A 64 -5.92 4.80 5.52
N GLY A 65 -6.38 4.22 4.41
CA GLY A 65 -7.76 4.39 3.96
C GLY A 65 -8.80 3.94 5.00
N HIS A 66 -8.51 2.88 5.75
CA HIS A 66 -9.39 2.39 6.82
C HIS A 66 -9.21 3.14 8.14
N ALA A 67 -7.96 3.46 8.51
CA ALA A 67 -7.61 4.05 9.80
C ALA A 67 -7.83 5.57 9.86
N ARG A 68 -7.97 6.25 8.72
CA ARG A 68 -8.10 7.71 8.64
C ARG A 68 -9.10 8.31 9.65
N PRO A 69 -10.32 7.79 9.86
CA PRO A 69 -11.27 8.37 10.82
C PRO A 69 -10.82 8.30 12.29
N TYR A 70 -9.78 7.53 12.59
CA TYR A 70 -9.28 7.26 13.94
C TYR A 70 -7.88 7.85 14.18
N LEU A 71 -7.30 8.52 13.17
CA LEU A 71 -5.96 9.09 13.26
C LEU A 71 -6.03 10.62 13.38
N PRO A 72 -5.03 11.27 14.01
CA PRO A 72 -4.92 12.72 13.99
C PRO A 72 -4.77 13.25 12.56
N ASP A 73 -5.40 14.40 12.27
CA ASP A 73 -5.39 15.02 10.94
C ASP A 73 -3.96 15.24 10.42
N ASP A 74 -3.05 15.76 11.26
CA ASP A 74 -1.64 15.99 10.92
C ASP A 74 -0.93 14.72 10.42
N VAL A 75 -1.26 13.55 11.01
CA VAL A 75 -0.70 12.26 10.60
C VAL A 75 -1.26 11.87 9.24
N THR A 76 -2.57 12.02 9.04
CA THR A 76 -3.21 11.68 7.77
C THR A 76 -2.76 12.58 6.62
N ASP A 77 -2.56 13.88 6.89
CA ASP A 77 -2.04 14.84 5.92
C ASP A 77 -0.60 14.53 5.51
N GLN A 78 0.25 14.14 6.47
CA GLN A 78 1.61 13.70 6.17
C GLN A 78 1.59 12.44 5.30
N LEU A 79 0.72 11.48 5.59
CA LEU A 79 0.59 10.23 4.82
C LEU A 79 0.08 10.50 3.40
N ASP A 80 -0.85 11.44 3.24
CA ASP A 80 -1.37 11.88 1.94
C ASP A 80 -0.28 12.53 1.06
N GLN A 81 0.74 13.14 1.67
CA GLN A 81 1.89 13.68 0.96
C GLN A 81 2.93 12.61 0.60
N VAL A 82 3.23 11.70 1.53
CA VAL A 82 4.31 10.72 1.39
C VAL A 82 3.93 9.57 0.45
N LEU A 83 2.70 9.05 0.53
CA LEU A 83 2.29 7.88 -0.26
C LEU A 83 2.36 8.10 -1.78
N PRO A 84 1.89 9.23 -2.35
CA PRO A 84 2.05 9.51 -3.77
C PRO A 84 3.53 9.60 -4.20
N GLN A 85 4.38 10.18 -3.35
CA GLN A 85 5.81 10.29 -3.62
C GLN A 85 6.49 8.92 -3.66
N LEU A 86 6.15 8.02 -2.73
CA LEU A 86 6.67 6.65 -2.73
C LEU A 86 6.22 5.85 -3.96
N ARG A 87 4.96 5.99 -4.37
CA ARG A 87 4.47 5.35 -5.60
C ARG A 87 5.24 5.82 -6.83
N LEU A 88 5.48 7.12 -6.94
CA LEU A 88 6.27 7.69 -8.03
C LEU A 88 7.73 7.21 -7.97
N ALA A 89 8.35 7.24 -6.78
CA ALA A 89 9.72 6.76 -6.57
C ALA A 89 9.87 5.27 -6.92
N GLN A 90 8.87 4.45 -6.58
CA GLN A 90 8.85 3.03 -6.93
C GLN A 90 8.90 2.83 -8.45
N VAL A 91 8.03 3.53 -9.20
CA VAL A 91 8.00 3.43 -10.67
C VAL A 91 9.34 3.89 -11.27
N GLN A 92 9.91 4.98 -10.75
CA GLN A 92 11.22 5.45 -11.21
C GLN A 92 12.34 4.43 -10.94
N ALA A 93 12.36 3.84 -9.75
CA ALA A 93 13.35 2.83 -9.36
C ALA A 93 13.22 1.56 -10.19
N GLU A 94 12.01 1.11 -10.52
CA GLU A 94 11.79 -0.06 -11.40
C GLU A 94 12.28 0.19 -12.82
N ASN A 95 12.01 1.39 -13.36
CA ASN A 95 12.52 1.78 -14.68
C ASN A 95 14.05 1.84 -14.70
N ALA A 96 14.68 2.30 -13.62
CA ALA A 96 16.13 2.30 -13.48
C ALA A 96 16.73 0.89 -13.30
N ALA A 97 16.00 0.00 -12.61
CA ALA A 97 16.38 -1.38 -12.36
C ALA A 97 16.06 -2.32 -13.54
N THR A 98 15.51 -1.80 -14.65
CA THR A 98 15.19 -2.60 -15.83
C THR A 98 16.48 -3.22 -16.40
N GLY A 99 16.69 -4.50 -16.12
CA GLY A 99 17.91 -5.26 -16.46
C GLY A 99 18.58 -5.95 -15.26
N GLY A 100 18.20 -5.59 -14.03
CA GLY A 100 18.57 -6.31 -12.81
C GLY A 100 17.74 -7.60 -12.68
N GLY A 101 18.42 -8.73 -12.45
CA GLY A 101 17.76 -9.99 -12.13
C GLY A 101 16.99 -9.91 -10.80
N PRO A 102 16.09 -10.87 -10.53
CA PRO A 102 15.34 -10.90 -9.27
C PRO A 102 16.28 -10.97 -8.07
N GLU A 103 16.01 -10.13 -7.07
CA GLU A 103 16.77 -10.12 -5.82
C GLU A 103 16.33 -11.26 -4.87
N PRO A 104 17.20 -11.73 -3.96
CA PRO A 104 16.83 -12.69 -2.93
C PRO A 104 15.62 -12.21 -2.11
N ASN A 105 14.67 -13.12 -1.90
CA ASN A 105 13.44 -12.91 -1.14
C ASN A 105 12.52 -11.81 -1.69
N ASP A 106 12.67 -11.39 -2.95
CA ASP A 106 11.66 -10.55 -3.60
C ASP A 106 10.45 -11.40 -4.02
N LEU A 107 9.28 -10.77 -4.09
CA LEU A 107 8.07 -11.45 -4.56
C LEU A 107 8.25 -12.02 -5.97
N THR A 108 7.77 -13.26 -6.16
CA THR A 108 7.80 -13.95 -7.46
C THR A 108 6.90 -13.30 -8.51
N GLU A 109 5.88 -12.55 -8.06
CA GLU A 109 4.92 -11.86 -8.92
C GLU A 109 4.78 -10.39 -8.52
N VAL A 110 4.42 -9.55 -9.48
CA VAL A 110 4.11 -8.14 -9.19
C VAL A 110 2.75 -8.08 -8.49
N PRO A 111 2.65 -7.51 -7.28
CA PRO A 111 1.38 -7.34 -6.59
C PRO A 111 0.38 -6.58 -7.46
N ARG A 112 -0.84 -7.11 -7.55
CA ARG A 112 -1.94 -6.36 -8.15
C ARG A 112 -2.37 -5.29 -7.15
N PRO A 113 -2.55 -4.02 -7.59
CA PRO A 113 -3.10 -2.99 -6.72
C PRO A 113 -4.44 -3.43 -6.15
N PRO A 114 -4.76 -3.06 -4.90
CA PRO A 114 -6.06 -3.35 -4.32
C PRO A 114 -7.17 -2.68 -5.13
N ALA A 115 -8.27 -3.39 -5.36
CA ALA A 115 -9.48 -2.83 -5.95
C ALA A 115 -9.95 -1.66 -5.07
N GLY A 116 -9.95 -0.46 -5.62
CA GLY A 116 -10.17 0.74 -4.80
C GLY A 116 -11.59 0.80 -4.24
N THR A 117 -11.74 1.38 -3.06
CA THR A 117 -12.98 1.99 -2.51
C THR A 117 -13.48 3.19 -3.34
N GLY A 118 -13.12 3.25 -4.62
CA GLY A 118 -13.56 4.21 -5.62
C GLY A 118 -13.63 3.60 -7.01
N GLU A 119 -13.64 2.27 -7.13
CA GLU A 119 -14.01 1.60 -8.36
C GLU A 119 -15.51 1.86 -8.58
N ARG A 120 -15.81 2.96 -9.26
CA ARG A 120 -17.04 3.08 -10.04
C ARG A 120 -17.00 1.87 -10.95
N VAL A 121 -17.72 0.82 -10.56
CA VAL A 121 -17.98 -0.37 -11.36
C VAL A 121 -18.25 0.12 -12.77
N ALA A 122 -17.30 -0.12 -13.68
CA ALA A 122 -17.62 -0.02 -15.09
C ALA A 122 -18.80 -0.97 -15.29
N PRO A 123 -19.94 -0.51 -15.84
CA PRO A 123 -21.10 -1.38 -15.95
C PRO A 123 -20.66 -2.63 -16.71
N GLU A 124 -20.85 -3.76 -16.04
CA GLU A 124 -20.71 -5.08 -16.61
C GLU A 124 -21.43 -5.09 -17.97
N PRO A 125 -20.78 -5.53 -19.07
CA PRO A 125 -21.47 -5.60 -20.34
C PRO A 125 -22.62 -6.60 -20.21
N ALA A 126 -23.84 -6.07 -20.21
CA ALA A 126 -25.05 -6.88 -20.20
C ALA A 126 -24.97 -7.92 -21.32
N ALA A 127 -25.32 -9.17 -20.99
CA ALA A 127 -25.48 -10.25 -21.94
C ALA A 127 -26.32 -9.80 -23.16
N PRO A 128 -26.05 -10.33 -24.38
CA PRO A 128 -26.66 -9.83 -25.60
C PRO A 128 -28.15 -10.15 -25.64
N GLY A 129 -28.98 -9.16 -25.27
CA GLY A 129 -30.38 -9.10 -25.67
C GLY A 129 -30.50 -8.69 -27.15
N PRO A 130 -31.63 -9.01 -27.83
CA PRO A 130 -31.80 -8.76 -29.25
C PRO A 130 -31.66 -7.27 -29.59
N ALA A 131 -30.90 -7.00 -30.66
CA ALA A 131 -30.40 -5.70 -31.07
C ALA A 131 -31.51 -4.64 -31.25
N PRO A 132 -31.36 -3.44 -30.66
CA PRO A 132 -32.11 -2.26 -31.07
C PRO A 132 -31.47 -1.59 -32.30
N VAL A 133 -32.33 -1.17 -33.22
CA VAL A 133 -32.04 -0.47 -34.49
C VAL A 133 -31.16 0.78 -34.26
N PRO A 134 -30.12 1.03 -35.09
CA PRO A 134 -29.25 2.20 -34.90
C PRO A 134 -29.95 3.50 -35.34
N PRO A 135 -29.91 4.57 -34.53
CA PRO A 135 -30.21 5.92 -35.00
C PRO A 135 -29.00 6.53 -35.75
N PRO A 136 -29.23 7.49 -36.67
CA PRO A 136 -28.20 8.02 -37.54
C PRO A 136 -27.13 8.82 -36.79
N THR A 137 -25.91 8.71 -37.32
CA THR A 137 -24.68 9.40 -36.93
C THR A 137 -24.85 10.92 -36.81
N ALA A 138 -24.75 11.41 -35.56
CA ALA A 138 -24.44 12.81 -35.29
C ALA A 138 -23.17 12.86 -34.42
N SER A 139 -22.02 12.80 -35.09
CA SER A 139 -20.74 13.21 -34.51
C SER A 139 -20.82 14.67 -34.08
N ARG A 140 -20.90 14.91 -32.77
CA ARG A 140 -20.53 16.19 -32.17
C ARG A 140 -19.57 15.91 -31.03
N LEU A 141 -18.30 15.82 -31.39
CA LEU A 141 -17.16 16.05 -30.50
C LEU A 141 -17.38 17.38 -29.78
N TRP A 142 -17.55 17.32 -28.47
CA TRP A 142 -17.50 18.52 -27.64
C TRP A 142 -16.04 18.98 -27.56
N VAL A 143 -15.77 20.17 -28.09
CA VAL A 143 -14.48 20.86 -27.94
C VAL A 143 -14.69 22.01 -26.95
N PRO A 144 -13.98 22.05 -25.82
CA PRO A 144 -14.09 23.17 -24.87
C PRO A 144 -13.52 24.47 -25.47
N GLY A 145 -14.26 25.59 -25.33
CA GLY A 145 -13.73 26.94 -25.53
C GLY A 145 -14.26 27.76 -26.72
N ARG A 146 -15.58 27.83 -26.95
CA ARG A 146 -16.15 28.89 -27.79
C ARG A 146 -17.36 29.55 -27.12
N ASP A 147 -17.10 30.70 -26.51
CA ASP A 147 -18.07 31.78 -26.38
C ASP A 147 -18.03 32.63 -27.66
N PHE A 148 -19.20 32.90 -28.23
CA PHE A 148 -19.70 34.14 -28.86
C PHE A 148 -21.04 33.83 -29.53
#